data_AF-A0A1I4K1D3-F1
#
_entry.id   AF-A0A1I4K1D3-F1
#
_cell.length_a   1.000
_cell.length_b   1.000
_cell.length_c   1.000
_cell.angle_alpha   90.00
_cell.angle_beta   90.00
_cell.angle_gamma   90.00
#
_symmetry.space_group_name_H-M   'P 1'
#
loop_
_entity.id
_entity.type
_entity.pdbx_description
1 polymer ?
#
loop_
_entity_poly.entity_id
_entity_poly.type
_entity_poly.pdbx_seq_one_letter_code
_entity_poly.pdbx_strand_id
1 'polypeptide(L)'
;VTHHSAPLVRHLCRKITAASPDPAKVKKVCDKTKRFLQRLINQFGEPRVVITDKLRSYVKPIRTLAADADHPTHRGLNNAIEGSHRPTRKREKIFGRFKSHRQAQRFLSAHNQINLIFRTRRFQLTANSYRHARADAFSLWAGYTIEMVA
;
A
#
# COMPACT_ATOMS: atom_id res chain seq x y z
N VAL A 1 -1.18 10.75 -7.43
CA VAL A 1 -1.29 9.28 -7.31
C VAL A 1 -1.73 8.93 -5.89
N THR A 2 -3.01 8.63 -5.71
CA THR A 2 -3.62 8.29 -4.42
C THR A 2 -3.11 6.92 -3.98
N HIS A 3 -2.28 6.93 -2.94
CA HIS A 3 -1.69 5.74 -2.31
C HIS A 3 -2.77 4.94 -1.59
N HIS A 4 -3.43 4.01 -2.29
CA HIS A 4 -4.37 3.08 -1.67
C HIS A 4 -3.94 1.62 -1.89
N SER A 5 -3.73 0.94 -0.77
CA SER A 5 -3.93 -0.51 -0.61
C SER A 5 -2.97 -1.46 -1.32
N ALA A 6 -1.78 -1.70 -0.71
CA ALA A 6 -1.08 -2.99 -0.91
C ALA A 6 -0.31 -3.50 0.34
N PRO A 7 -0.96 -3.77 1.49
CA PRO A 7 -0.24 -3.98 2.74
C PRO A 7 0.02 -5.47 3.08
N LEU A 8 -0.26 -6.41 2.18
CA LEU A 8 -0.03 -7.86 2.43
C LEU A 8 1.20 -8.47 1.71
N VAL A 9 1.90 -7.72 0.85
CA VAL A 9 2.88 -8.35 -0.04
C VAL A 9 4.25 -8.53 0.62
N ARG A 10 4.68 -7.65 1.55
CA ARG A 10 6.08 -7.67 2.03
C ARG A 10 6.44 -8.77 3.04
N HIS A 11 5.53 -9.18 3.94
CA HIS A 11 5.87 -10.25 4.89
C HIS A 11 5.76 -11.64 4.23
N LEU A 12 4.86 -11.81 3.25
CA LEU A 12 4.76 -13.03 2.45
C LEU A 12 5.88 -13.11 1.39
N CYS A 13 6.28 -12.00 0.76
CA CYS A 13 7.37 -12.00 -0.24
C CYS A 13 8.77 -12.15 0.36
N ARG A 14 9.04 -11.68 1.59
CA ARG A 14 10.36 -11.89 2.21
C ARG A 14 10.63 -13.36 2.54
N LYS A 15 9.60 -14.15 2.87
CA LYS A 15 9.77 -15.62 3.07
C LYS A 15 9.87 -16.41 1.77
N ILE A 16 9.43 -15.86 0.64
CA ILE A 16 9.41 -16.56 -0.66
C ILE A 16 10.64 -16.23 -1.52
N THR A 17 11.37 -15.15 -1.23
CA THR A 17 12.41 -14.63 -2.13
C THR A 17 13.79 -14.54 -1.48
N ALA A 18 14.16 -15.55 -0.68
CA ALA A 18 15.50 -16.10 -0.77
C ALA A 18 15.43 -17.14 -1.89
N ALA A 19 15.77 -16.73 -3.12
CA ALA A 19 15.89 -17.54 -4.33
C ALA A 19 15.30 -18.97 -4.22
N SER A 20 13.97 -19.12 -4.26
CA SER A 20 13.38 -20.46 -4.27
C SER A 20 13.77 -21.14 -5.59
N PRO A 21 14.48 -22.29 -5.57
CA PRO A 21 14.97 -22.95 -6.78
C PRO A 21 13.86 -23.64 -7.60
N ASP A 22 12.61 -23.60 -7.12
CA ASP A 22 11.46 -24.24 -7.76
C ASP A 22 10.82 -23.30 -8.82
N PRO A 23 10.89 -23.64 -10.13
CA PRO A 23 10.36 -22.82 -11.21
C PRO A 23 8.84 -22.63 -11.14
N ALA A 24 8.09 -23.57 -10.58
CA ALA A 24 6.63 -23.48 -10.45
C ALA A 24 6.23 -22.41 -9.41
N LYS A 25 6.98 -22.32 -8.30
CA LYS A 25 6.78 -21.27 -7.29
C LYS A 25 7.06 -19.89 -7.86
N VAL A 26 8.12 -19.73 -8.65
CA VAL A 26 8.46 -18.46 -9.30
C VAL A 26 7.35 -18.02 -10.26
N LYS A 27 6.85 -18.93 -11.12
CA LYS A 27 5.73 -18.65 -12.03
C LYS A 27 4.49 -18.13 -11.30
N LYS A 28 4.10 -18.81 -10.22
CA LYS A 28 2.93 -18.43 -9.41
C LYS A 28 3.08 -17.03 -8.78
N VAL A 29 4.29 -16.65 -8.37
CA VAL A 29 4.56 -15.29 -7.86
C VAL A 29 4.48 -14.26 -8.98
N CYS A 30 5.09 -14.53 -10.14
CA CYS A 30 4.99 -13.64 -11.31
C CYS A 30 3.53 -13.41 -11.73
N ASP A 31 2.70 -14.43 -11.74
CA ASP A 31 1.27 -14.29 -12.10
C ASP A 31 0.49 -13.43 -11.09
N LYS A 32 0.80 -13.57 -9.80
CA LYS A 32 0.23 -12.70 -8.76
C LYS A 32 0.68 -11.25 -8.94
N THR A 33 1.96 -11.03 -9.22
CA THR A 33 2.51 -9.71 -9.50
C THR A 33 1.88 -9.09 -10.75
N LYS A 34 1.68 -9.86 -11.83
CA LYS A 34 1.00 -9.41 -13.04
C LYS A 34 -0.42 -8.93 -12.73
N ARG A 35 -1.22 -9.74 -12.00
CA ARG A 35 -2.58 -9.34 -11.59
C ARG A 35 -2.58 -8.08 -10.73
N PHE A 36 -1.60 -7.93 -9.84
CA PHE A 36 -1.47 -6.75 -8.99
C PHE A 36 -1.15 -5.49 -9.81
N LEU A 37 -0.15 -5.55 -10.69
CA LEU A 37 0.22 -4.44 -11.57
C LEU A 37 -0.91 -4.06 -12.51
N GLN A 38 -1.62 -5.04 -13.09
CA GLN A 38 -2.77 -4.78 -13.94
C GLN A 38 -3.85 -3.95 -13.22
N ARG A 39 -4.16 -4.29 -11.96
CA ARG A 39 -5.12 -3.52 -11.17
C ARG A 39 -4.68 -2.07 -10.96
N LEU A 40 -3.38 -1.86 -10.73
CA LEU A 40 -2.84 -0.50 -10.55
C LEU A 40 -2.90 0.30 -11.85
N ILE A 41 -2.55 -0.30 -12.98
CA ILE A 41 -2.60 0.36 -14.29
C ILE A 41 -4.04 0.70 -14.65
N ASN A 42 -4.98 -0.22 -14.44
CA ASN A 42 -6.40 0.04 -14.69
C ASN A 42 -6.96 1.16 -13.81
N GLN A 43 -6.43 1.34 -12.60
CA GLN A 43 -6.93 2.35 -11.66
C GLN A 43 -6.26 3.73 -11.85
N PHE A 44 -4.97 3.76 -12.20
CA PHE A 44 -4.15 4.97 -12.19
C PHE A 44 -3.59 5.37 -13.57
N GLY A 45 -3.85 4.57 -14.60
CA GLY A 45 -3.27 4.74 -15.93
C GLY A 45 -1.89 4.10 -16.08
N GLU A 46 -1.36 4.15 -17.30
CA GLU A 46 -0.06 3.58 -17.64
C GLU A 46 1.09 4.41 -17.03
N PRO A 47 2.02 3.78 -16.27
CA PRO A 47 3.09 4.49 -15.62
C PRO A 47 4.25 4.77 -16.59
N ARG A 48 4.84 5.97 -16.52
CA ARG A 48 6.10 6.28 -17.22
C ARG A 48 7.34 5.70 -16.54
N VAL A 49 7.30 5.55 -15.21
CA VAL A 49 8.39 5.02 -14.39
C VAL A 49 7.82 4.08 -13.33
N VAL A 50 8.40 2.89 -13.21
CA VAL A 50 8.02 1.88 -12.21
C VAL A 50 9.18 1.66 -11.24
N ILE A 51 8.97 2.02 -9.98
CA ILE A 51 9.95 1.84 -8.91
C ILE A 51 9.52 0.67 -8.01
N THR A 52 10.29 -0.42 -8.01
CA THR A 52 10.06 -1.58 -7.11
C THR A 52 11.35 -2.01 -6.40
N ASP A 53 11.25 -3.04 -5.56
CA ASP A 53 12.44 -3.71 -5.02
C ASP A 53 13.12 -4.57 -6.10
N LYS A 54 14.33 -5.06 -5.79
CA LYS A 54 15.17 -5.84 -6.73
C LYS A 54 14.69 -7.27 -6.94
N LEU A 55 13.41 -7.58 -6.72
CA LEU A 55 12.92 -8.95 -6.81
C LEU A 55 12.66 -9.34 -8.27
N ARG A 56 13.21 -10.49 -8.68
CA ARG A 56 13.09 -11.03 -10.05
C ARG A 56 11.63 -11.27 -10.47
N SER A 57 10.71 -11.42 -9.52
CA SER A 57 9.28 -11.59 -9.76
C SER A 57 8.60 -10.38 -10.40
N TYR A 58 9.20 -9.19 -10.39
CA TYR A 58 8.66 -7.99 -11.04
C TYR A 58 9.09 -7.84 -12.49
N VAL A 59 10.25 -8.40 -12.87
CA VAL A 59 10.85 -8.19 -14.19
C VAL A 59 9.91 -8.60 -15.33
N LYS A 60 9.40 -9.84 -15.29
CA LYS A 60 8.52 -10.36 -16.36
C LYS A 60 7.17 -9.61 -16.40
N PRO A 61 6.46 -9.41 -15.27
CA PRO A 61 5.22 -8.64 -15.25
C PRO A 61 5.36 -7.18 -15.72
N ILE A 62 6.42 -6.46 -15.30
CA ILE A 62 6.64 -5.07 -15.73
C ILE A 62 6.85 -5.02 -17.24
N ARG A 63 7.75 -5.85 -17.79
CA ARG A 63 7.96 -5.94 -19.24
C ARG A 63 6.71 -6.29 -20.04
N THR A 64 5.77 -7.01 -19.43
CA THR A 64 4.52 -7.43 -20.11
C THR A 64 3.45 -6.34 -20.08
N LEU A 65 3.41 -5.52 -19.02
CA LEU A 65 2.30 -4.61 -18.75
C LEU A 65 2.64 -3.12 -18.90
N ALA A 66 3.93 -2.79 -18.85
CA ALA A 66 4.44 -1.42 -18.92
C ALA A 66 5.82 -1.50 -19.59
N ALA A 67 5.84 -1.92 -20.86
CA ALA A 67 7.07 -2.18 -21.62
C ALA A 67 7.88 -0.90 -21.83
N ASP A 68 7.20 0.23 -21.98
CA ASP A 68 7.80 1.56 -22.21
C ASP A 68 8.15 2.29 -20.90
N ALA A 69 7.87 1.67 -19.74
CA ALA A 69 8.14 2.28 -18.45
C ALA A 69 9.59 2.05 -18.01
N ASP A 70 10.27 3.12 -17.62
CA ASP A 70 11.59 2.99 -17.00
C ASP A 70 11.48 2.24 -15.68
N HIS A 71 12.30 1.21 -15.51
CA HIS A 71 12.36 0.42 -14.28
C HIS A 71 13.68 0.60 -13.51
N PRO A 72 13.96 1.79 -12.94
CA PRO A 72 15.18 2.03 -12.20
C PRO A 72 15.15 1.26 -10.88
N THR A 73 16.13 0.37 -10.71
CA THR A 73 16.25 -0.46 -9.50
C THR A 73 17.38 0.00 -8.57
N HIS A 74 17.83 1.26 -8.67
CA HIS A 74 18.95 1.75 -7.86
C HIS A 74 18.62 1.82 -6.36
N ARG A 75 19.67 1.80 -5.53
CA ARG A 75 19.49 1.79 -4.07
C ARG A 75 18.80 3.07 -3.62
N GLY A 76 17.73 2.95 -2.84
CA GLY A 76 17.07 4.07 -2.18
C GLY A 76 15.79 4.59 -2.83
N LEU A 77 15.49 4.29 -4.10
CA LEU A 77 14.25 4.76 -4.73
C LEU A 77 12.98 4.24 -4.06
N ASN A 78 13.03 3.01 -3.56
CA ASN A 78 11.89 2.39 -2.88
C ASN A 78 11.75 2.88 -1.41
N ASN A 79 12.62 3.78 -0.93
CA ASN A 79 12.58 4.27 0.45
C ASN A 79 11.30 5.01 0.77
N ALA A 80 10.75 5.78 -0.18
CA ALA A 80 9.49 6.50 0.02
C ALA A 80 8.34 5.53 0.32
N ILE A 81 8.25 4.46 -0.48
CA ILE A 81 7.24 3.41 -0.31
C ILE A 81 7.54 2.59 0.96
N GLU A 82 8.79 2.20 1.23
CA GLU A 82 9.16 1.57 2.52
C GLU A 82 8.79 2.43 3.74
N GLY A 83 8.98 3.74 3.65
CA GLY A 83 8.59 4.73 4.65
C GLY A 83 7.08 4.78 4.83
N SER A 84 6.30 4.77 3.75
CA SER A 84 4.83 4.85 3.82
C SER A 84 4.20 3.65 4.54
N HIS A 85 4.89 2.51 4.64
CA HIS A 85 4.39 1.36 5.41
C HIS A 85 4.72 1.39 6.91
N ARG A 86 5.61 2.28 7.38
CA ARG A 86 5.99 2.34 8.80
C ARG A 86 4.79 2.50 9.74
N PRO A 87 3.79 3.37 9.46
CA PRO A 87 2.62 3.51 10.33
C PRO A 87 1.79 2.23 10.42
N THR A 88 1.58 1.57 9.27
CA THR A 88 0.83 0.31 9.20
C THR A 88 1.55 -0.81 9.97
N ARG A 89 2.88 -0.93 9.81
CA ARG A 89 3.69 -1.91 10.58
C ARG A 89 3.69 -1.62 12.08
N LYS A 90 3.74 -0.34 12.48
CA LYS A 90 3.66 0.04 13.90
C LYS A 90 2.32 -0.40 14.50
N ARG A 91 1.21 -0.14 13.80
CA ARG A 91 -0.14 -0.60 14.20
C ARG A 91 -0.25 -2.12 14.27
N GLU A 92 0.23 -2.83 13.25
CA GLU A 92 0.27 -4.30 13.25
C GLU A 92 1.02 -4.85 14.48
N LYS A 93 2.17 -4.24 14.82
CA LYS A 93 2.96 -4.63 15.98
C LYS A 93 2.20 -4.37 17.30
N ILE A 94 1.55 -3.21 17.44
CA ILE A 94 0.73 -2.87 18.62
C ILE A 94 -0.42 -3.85 18.79
N PHE A 95 -1.06 -4.28 17.69
CA PHE A 95 -2.15 -5.26 17.72
C PHE A 95 -1.70 -6.73 17.87
N GLY A 96 -0.42 -6.99 18.17
CA GLY A 96 0.06 -8.37 18.38
C GLY A 96 0.10 -9.22 17.09
N ARG A 97 0.24 -8.55 15.93
CA ARG A 97 0.17 -9.11 14.56
C ARG A 97 -1.23 -9.60 14.17
N PHE A 98 -1.54 -9.51 12.88
CA PHE A 98 -2.80 -10.08 12.37
C PHE A 98 -2.76 -11.60 12.42
N LYS A 99 -3.85 -12.21 12.90
CA LYS A 99 -4.00 -13.67 12.99
C LYS A 99 -4.40 -14.29 11.65
N SER A 100 -4.94 -13.50 10.72
CA SER A 100 -5.26 -13.95 9.36
C SER A 100 -5.15 -12.86 8.29
N HIS A 101 -4.98 -13.28 7.04
CA HIS A 101 -4.98 -12.38 5.88
C HIS A 101 -6.30 -11.60 5.74
N ARG A 102 -7.44 -12.24 6.04
CA ARG A 102 -8.77 -11.61 5.98
C ARG A 102 -8.90 -10.51 7.03
N GLN A 103 -8.42 -10.76 8.24
CA GLN A 103 -8.39 -9.76 9.32
C GLN A 103 -7.54 -8.56 8.92
N ALA A 104 -6.34 -8.79 8.36
CA ALA A 104 -5.50 -7.73 7.85
C ALA A 104 -6.23 -6.90 6.79
N GLN A 105 -6.86 -7.53 5.78
CA GLN A 105 -7.58 -6.82 4.73
C GLN A 105 -8.73 -5.94 5.27
N ARG A 106 -9.55 -6.48 6.19
CA ARG A 106 -10.64 -5.71 6.82
C ARG A 106 -10.09 -4.50 7.57
N PHE A 107 -9.03 -4.70 8.36
CA PHE A 107 -8.36 -3.61 9.08
C PHE A 107 -7.83 -2.54 8.12
N LEU A 108 -7.14 -2.95 7.06
CA LEU A 108 -6.50 -2.03 6.12
C LEU A 108 -7.53 -1.21 5.33
N SER A 109 -8.66 -1.83 4.96
CA SER A 109 -9.76 -1.15 4.25
C SER A 109 -10.33 -0.01 5.10
N ALA A 110 -10.76 -0.32 6.34
CA ALA A 110 -11.32 0.68 7.25
C ALA A 110 -10.28 1.73 7.66
N HIS A 111 -9.05 1.28 7.98
CA HIS A 111 -8.00 2.17 8.46
C HIS A 111 -7.55 3.19 7.40
N ASN A 112 -7.57 2.81 6.12
CA ASN A 112 -7.23 3.72 5.03
C ASN A 112 -8.24 4.87 4.91
N GLN A 113 -9.54 4.58 5.03
CA GLN A 113 -10.60 5.58 5.01
C GLN A 113 -10.49 6.54 6.22
N ILE A 114 -10.29 5.98 7.42
CA ILE A 114 -10.09 6.77 8.65
C ILE A 114 -8.86 7.69 8.52
N ASN A 115 -7.76 7.18 7.99
CA ASN A 115 -6.54 7.98 7.83
C ASN A 115 -6.72 9.14 6.84
N LEU A 116 -7.55 9.00 5.81
CA LEU A 116 -7.80 10.08 4.86
C LEU A 116 -8.38 11.31 5.56
N ILE A 117 -9.31 11.10 6.50
CA ILE A 117 -9.99 12.16 7.25
C ILE A 117 -9.06 12.74 8.32
N PHE A 118 -8.34 11.90 9.06
CA PHE A 118 -7.58 12.33 10.24
C PHE A 118 -6.11 12.70 9.99
N ARG A 119 -5.52 12.35 8.85
CA ARG A 119 -4.13 12.70 8.48
C ARG A 119 -4.06 13.85 7.49
N THR A 120 -4.67 14.97 7.86
CA THR A 120 -4.41 16.25 7.20
C THR A 120 -2.93 16.61 7.34
N ARG A 121 -2.29 16.98 6.23
CA ARG A 121 -0.85 17.26 6.17
C ARG A 121 -0.54 18.51 6.98
N ARG A 122 -0.30 18.35 8.28
CA ARG A 122 -0.05 19.43 9.25
C ARG A 122 0.98 20.46 8.77
N PHE A 123 2.01 20.01 8.04
CA PHE A 123 3.08 20.86 7.52
C PHE A 123 2.66 21.73 6.32
N GLN A 124 1.47 21.53 5.77
CA GLN A 124 0.91 22.32 4.67
C GLN A 124 -0.21 23.27 5.13
N LEU A 125 -0.52 23.28 6.43
CA LEU A 125 -1.63 24.05 6.99
C LEU A 125 -1.13 24.98 8.08
N THR A 126 -1.74 26.16 8.17
CA THR A 126 -1.57 27.02 9.35
C THR A 126 -2.15 26.32 10.58
N ALA A 127 -1.75 26.75 11.79
CA ALA A 127 -2.28 26.20 13.03
C ALA A 127 -3.82 26.32 13.13
N ASN A 128 -4.40 27.42 12.64
CA ASN A 128 -5.85 27.63 12.63
C ASN A 128 -6.53 26.68 11.65
N SER A 129 -6.07 26.61 10.40
CA SER A 129 -6.64 25.72 9.39
C SER A 129 -6.54 24.25 9.82
N TYR A 130 -5.44 23.86 10.48
CA TYR A 130 -5.29 22.51 11.03
C TYR A 130 -6.30 22.24 12.14
N ARG A 131 -6.55 23.20 13.05
CA ARG A 131 -7.57 23.05 14.12
C ARG A 131 -8.97 22.89 13.53
N HIS A 132 -9.34 23.70 12.54
CA HIS A 132 -10.63 23.56 11.84
C HIS A 132 -10.77 22.20 11.16
N ALA A 133 -9.78 21.80 10.34
CA ALA A 133 -9.81 20.49 9.69
C ALA A 133 -9.88 19.31 10.67
N ARG A 134 -9.31 19.46 11.88
CA ARG A 134 -9.43 18.47 12.95
C ARG A 134 -10.82 18.45 13.57
N ALA A 135 -11.45 19.60 13.77
CA ALA A 135 -12.82 19.68 14.26
C ALA A 135 -13.79 19.04 13.26
N ASP A 136 -13.68 19.38 11.97
CA ASP A 136 -14.52 18.84 10.90
C ASP A 136 -14.37 17.31 10.81
N ALA A 137 -13.13 16.81 10.89
CA ALA A 137 -12.83 15.38 10.92
C ALA A 137 -13.54 14.65 12.07
N PHE A 138 -13.61 15.27 13.26
CA PHE A 138 -14.32 14.70 14.40
C PHE A 138 -15.83 14.75 14.24
N SER A 139 -16.40 15.83 13.70
CA SER A 139 -17.83 15.93 13.42
C SER A 139 -18.29 14.90 12.39
N LEU A 140 -17.53 14.72 11.30
CA LEU A 140 -17.78 13.67 10.31
C LEU A 140 -17.74 12.28 10.93
N TRP A 141 -16.74 12.04 11.78
CA TRP A 141 -16.61 10.76 12.47
C TRP A 141 -17.79 10.48 13.41
N ALA A 142 -18.26 11.49 14.15
CA ALA A 142 -19.44 11.38 14.99
C ALA A 142 -20.68 10.99 14.16
N GLY A 143 -20.89 11.64 13.00
CA GLY A 143 -21.95 11.29 12.06
C GLY A 143 -21.89 9.83 11.61
N TYR A 144 -20.73 9.37 11.14
CA TYR A 144 -20.57 7.96 10.75
C TYR A 144 -20.81 6.99 11.90
N THR A 145 -20.39 7.31 13.12
CA THR A 145 -20.62 6.43 14.27
C THR A 145 -22.10 6.33 14.64
N ILE A 146 -22.89 7.39 14.43
CA ILE A 146 -24.34 7.35 14.63
C ILE A 146 -25.00 6.48 13.57
N GLU A 147 -24.64 6.66 12.29
CA GLU A 147 -25.15 5.86 11.17
C GLU A 147 -24.81 4.37 11.30
N MET A 148 -23.67 4.02 11.89
CA MET A 148 -23.26 2.63 12.08
C MET A 148 -23.99 1.91 13.22
N VAL A 149 -24.66 2.64 14.12
CA VAL A 149 -25.36 2.11 15.29
C VAL A 149 -26.88 2.05 15.07
N ALA A 150 -27.41 2.82 14.10
CA ALA A 150 -28.79 2.78 13.65
C ALA A 150 -29.07 1.55 12.76
#